data_AF-A0A928K8Z3-F1
#
_entry.id   AF-A0A928K8Z3-F1
#
_cell.length_a   1.000
_cell.length_b   1.000
_cell.length_c   1.000
_cell.angle_alpha   90.00
_cell.angle_beta   90.00
_cell.angle_gamma   90.00
#
_symmetry.space_group_name_H-M   'P 1'
#
loop_
_entity.id
_entity.type
_entity.pdbx_description
1 polymer ?
#
loop_
_entity_poly.entity_id
_entity_poly.type
_entity_poly.pdbx_seq_one_letter_code
_entity_poly.pdbx_strand_id
1 'polypeptide(L)'
;MSEKNLDYYGRFRSVNVSFRVSPEEGKLLNSLVKISGMTKQDYITEALLSNQIIIQPTSRTYKAIKDELSAVISELKRIEAGRNVDVDLLDLLSRITSAIDSLKEA
;
A
#
# COMPACT_ATOMS: atom_id res chain seq x y z
N MET A 1 7.47 -10.62 -4.57
CA MET A 1 8.30 -10.74 -3.36
C MET A 1 9.34 -9.63 -3.39
N SER A 2 9.42 -8.79 -2.35
CA SER A 2 10.46 -7.77 -2.23
C SER A 2 11.84 -8.44 -2.12
N GLU A 3 12.85 -7.88 -2.78
CA GLU A 3 14.21 -8.42 -2.72
C GLU A 3 14.71 -8.43 -1.27
N LYS A 4 15.03 -9.63 -0.77
CA LYS A 4 15.64 -9.82 0.54
C LYS A 4 17.11 -9.40 0.45
N ASN A 5 17.38 -8.12 0.60
CA ASN A 5 18.75 -7.59 0.53
C ASN A 5 19.41 -7.67 1.92
N LEU A 6 20.64 -8.17 1.97
CA LEU A 6 21.41 -8.33 3.21
C LEU A 6 22.08 -6.99 3.54
N ASP A 7 21.77 -6.40 4.69
CA ASP A 7 22.47 -5.19 5.13
C ASP A 7 23.92 -5.48 5.59
N TYR A 8 24.70 -4.43 5.86
CA TYR A 8 26.08 -4.53 6.36
C TYR A 8 26.20 -5.32 7.70
N TYR A 9 25.08 -5.53 8.39
CA TYR A 9 24.98 -6.27 9.65
C TYR A 9 24.37 -7.68 9.48
N GLY A 10 24.21 -8.17 8.24
CA GLY A 10 23.71 -9.52 7.98
C GLY A 10 22.19 -9.68 8.15
N ARG A 11 21.41 -8.59 8.11
CA ARG A 11 19.95 -8.62 8.27
C ARG A 11 19.25 -8.55 6.93
N PHE A 12 18.38 -9.51 6.65
CA PHE A 12 17.55 -9.54 5.43
C PHE A 12 16.36 -8.57 5.45
N ARG A 13 15.93 -8.15 6.65
CA ARG A 13 14.89 -7.13 6.86
C ARG A 13 15.39 -6.15 7.92
N SER A 14 16.03 -5.08 7.49
CA SER A 14 16.75 -4.12 8.35
C SER A 14 15.88 -2.99 8.89
N VAL A 15 14.66 -2.81 8.37
CA VAL A 15 13.73 -1.75 8.76
C VAL A 15 12.70 -2.27 9.76
N ASN A 16 12.53 -1.55 10.87
CA ASN A 16 11.48 -1.81 11.85
C ASN A 16 10.24 -0.94 11.56
N VAL A 17 9.08 -1.58 11.48
CA VAL A 17 7.77 -0.92 11.40
C VAL A 17 6.96 -1.35 12.63
N SER A 18 6.52 -0.38 13.43
CA SER A 18 5.73 -0.63 14.64
C SER A 18 4.43 0.18 14.62
N PHE A 19 3.36 -0.42 15.15
CA PHE A 19 2.05 0.18 15.28
C PHE A 19 1.38 -0.27 16.59
N ARG A 20 0.41 0.50 17.05
CA ARG A 20 -0.39 0.18 18.25
C ARG A 20 -1.69 -0.48 17.82
N VAL A 21 -2.14 -1.46 18.61
CA VAL A 21 -3.40 -2.18 18.41
C VAL A 21 -4.15 -2.24 19.74
N SER A 22 -5.46 -2.38 19.68
CA SER A 22 -6.27 -2.71 20.86
C SER A 22 -5.94 -4.12 21.38
N PRO A 23 -6.28 -4.42 22.65
CA PRO A 23 -6.15 -5.78 23.19
C PRO A 23 -6.88 -6.84 22.36
N GLU A 24 -8.04 -6.50 21.80
CA GLU A 24 -8.87 -7.37 20.96
C GLU A 24 -8.19 -7.65 19.61
N GLU A 25 -7.71 -6.61 18.94
CA GLU A 25 -6.97 -6.71 17.67
C GLU A 25 -5.69 -7.53 17.83
N GLY A 26 -4.97 -7.33 18.94
CA GLY A 26 -3.78 -8.12 19.26
C GLY A 26 -4.07 -9.60 19.46
N LYS A 27 -5.18 -9.95 20.12
CA LYS A 27 -5.62 -11.36 20.29
C LYS A 27 -6.01 -12.00 18.96
N LEU A 28 -6.72 -11.28 18.11
CA LEU A 28 -7.11 -11.76 16.78
C LEU A 28 -5.87 -12.05 15.93
N LEU A 29 -4.94 -11.09 15.85
CA LEU A 29 -3.67 -11.26 15.13
C LEU A 29 -2.89 -12.49 15.63
N ASN A 30 -2.78 -12.69 16.95
CA ASN A 30 -2.09 -13.84 17.52
C ASN A 30 -2.73 -15.17 17.09
N SER A 31 -4.07 -15.23 17.06
CA SER A 31 -4.80 -16.42 16.65
C SER A 31 -4.57 -16.72 15.17
N LEU A 32 -4.64 -15.70 14.31
CA LEU A 32 -4.40 -15.84 12.87
C LEU A 32 -2.97 -16.28 12.56
N VAL A 33 -1.98 -15.69 13.23
CA VAL A 33 -0.57 -16.11 13.12
C VAL A 33 -0.42 -17.58 13.52
N LYS A 34 -1.02 -17.99 14.64
CA LYS A 34 -0.95 -19.39 15.10
C LYS A 34 -1.56 -20.37 14.10
N ILE A 35 -2.71 -20.02 13.51
CA ILE A 35 -3.38 -20.84 12.48
C ILE A 35 -2.55 -20.92 11.21
N SER A 36 -1.90 -19.83 10.81
CA SER A 36 -1.09 -19.77 9.59
C SER A 36 0.19 -20.62 9.65
N GLY A 37 0.67 -20.97 10.86
CA GLY A 37 1.95 -21.64 11.06
C GLY A 37 3.18 -20.77 10.71
N MET A 38 2.96 -19.51 10.35
CA MET A 38 4.02 -18.57 10.01
C MET A 38 4.57 -17.87 11.24
N THR A 39 5.76 -17.28 11.11
CA THR A 39 6.21 -16.29 12.09
C THR A 39 5.31 -15.06 12.00
N LYS A 40 5.14 -14.36 13.12
CA LYS A 40 4.34 -13.13 13.15
C LYS A 40 4.85 -12.07 12.16
N GLN A 41 6.17 -11.98 11.99
CA GLN A 41 6.80 -11.06 11.05
C GLN A 41 6.42 -11.41 9.61
N ASP A 42 6.53 -12.69 9.22
CA ASP A 42 6.17 -13.12 7.87
C ASP A 42 4.69 -12.99 7.60
N TYR A 43 3.85 -13.37 8.57
CA TYR A 43 2.40 -13.20 8.46
C TYR A 43 2.00 -11.74 8.22
N ILE A 44 2.51 -10.81 9.02
CA ILE A 44 2.20 -9.37 8.88
C ILE A 44 2.77 -8.83 7.56
N THR A 45 3.98 -9.23 7.20
CA THR A 45 4.61 -8.79 5.94
C THR A 45 3.81 -9.27 4.74
N GLU A 46 3.45 -10.54 4.68
CA GLU A 46 2.61 -11.09 3.61
C GLU A 46 1.22 -10.45 3.64
N ALA A 47 0.57 -10.32 4.80
CA ALA A 47 -0.76 -9.71 4.88
C ALA A 47 -0.79 -8.25 4.37
N LEU A 48 0.24 -7.46 4.69
CA LEU A 48 0.36 -6.08 4.22
C LEU A 48 0.75 -5.98 2.74
N LEU A 49 1.53 -6.93 2.21
CA LEU A 49 1.95 -6.97 0.81
C LEU A 49 0.92 -7.66 -0.12
N SER A 50 0.04 -8.50 0.43
CA SER A 50 -0.96 -9.27 -0.31
C SER A 50 -2.22 -8.46 -0.69
N ASN A 51 -2.19 -7.13 -0.51
CA ASN A 51 -3.07 -6.17 -1.17
C ASN A 51 -4.60 -6.43 -1.10
N GLN A 52 -5.12 -6.80 0.07
CA GLN A 52 -6.54 -6.50 0.38
C GLN A 52 -6.62 -5.17 1.12
N ILE A 53 -6.46 -4.07 0.38
CA ILE A 53 -6.74 -2.74 0.90
C ILE A 53 -8.26 -2.53 0.83
N ILE A 54 -8.98 -2.83 1.91
CA ILE A 54 -10.35 -2.33 2.07
C ILE A 54 -10.25 -0.85 2.42
N ILE A 55 -10.37 0.01 1.42
CA ILE A 55 -10.37 1.46 1.62
C ILE A 55 -11.72 1.84 2.25
N GLN A 56 -11.73 2.12 3.55
CA GLN A 56 -12.91 2.77 4.13
C GLN A 56 -13.01 4.23 3.64
N PRO A 57 -14.15 4.64 3.06
CA PRO A 57 -14.36 6.00 2.60
C PRO A 57 -14.42 6.96 3.80
N THR A 58 -13.38 7.77 3.98
CA THR A 58 -13.33 8.87 4.95
C THR A 58 -13.05 10.19 4.23
N SER A 59 -13.31 11.34 4.87
CA SER A 59 -12.97 12.66 4.29
C SER A 59 -11.48 12.76 3.90
N ARG A 60 -10.58 12.08 4.62
CA ARG A 60 -9.15 12.02 4.31
C ARG A 60 -8.87 11.16 3.07
N THR A 61 -9.59 10.06 2.90
CA THR A 61 -9.52 9.19 1.72
C THR A 61 -9.90 9.96 0.45
N TYR A 62 -11.03 10.68 0.49
CA TYR A 62 -11.47 11.52 -0.63
C TYR A 62 -10.46 12.62 -0.97
N LYS A 63 -9.85 13.23 0.05
CA LYS A 63 -8.81 14.24 -0.17
C LYS A 63 -7.57 13.66 -0.84
N ALA A 64 -7.08 12.52 -0.37
CA ALA A 64 -5.91 11.86 -0.97
C ALA A 64 -6.14 11.47 -2.44
N ILE A 65 -7.32 10.91 -2.75
CA ILE A 65 -7.69 10.58 -4.14
C ILE A 65 -7.75 11.83 -5.02
N LYS A 66 -8.28 12.94 -4.49
CA LYS A 66 -8.36 14.21 -5.20
C LYS A 66 -6.97 14.82 -5.46
N ASP A 67 -6.06 14.71 -4.49
CA ASP A 67 -4.70 15.22 -4.60
C ASP A 67 -3.91 14.41 -5.65
N GLU A 68 -4.05 13.07 -5.66
CA GLU A 68 -3.44 12.20 -6.68
C GLU A 68 -4.02 12.43 -8.08
N LEU A 69 -5.34 12.60 -8.22
CA LEU A 69 -5.97 12.97 -9.49
C LEU A 69 -5.46 14.34 -10.00
N SER A 70 -5.17 15.28 -9.09
CA SER A 70 -4.63 16.59 -9.46
C SER A 70 -3.20 16.50 -9.98
N ALA A 71 -2.38 15.59 -9.43
CA ALA A 71 -1.06 15.29 -9.93
C ALA A 71 -1.12 14.69 -11.35
N VAL A 72 -2.01 13.72 -11.58
CA VAL A 72 -2.25 13.15 -12.91
C VAL A 72 -2.70 14.20 -13.92
N ILE A 73 -3.64 15.07 -13.58
CA ILE A 73 -4.09 16.16 -14.46
C ILE A 73 -2.93 17.11 -14.82
N SER A 74 -2.03 17.37 -13.88
CA SER A 74 -0.86 18.23 -14.11
C SER A 74 0.12 17.59 -15.08
N GLU A 75 0.36 16.28 -14.95
CA GLU A 75 1.20 15.52 -15.86
C GLU A 75 0.58 15.37 -17.26
N LEU A 76 -0.73 15.16 -17.36
CA LEU A 76 -1.45 15.13 -18.64
C LEU A 76 -1.37 16.49 -19.36
N LYS A 77 -1.52 17.61 -18.64
CA LYS A 77 -1.31 18.96 -19.19
C LYS A 77 0.15 19.19 -19.64
N ARG A 78 1.13 18.61 -18.93
CA ARG A 78 2.55 18.65 -19.33
C ARG A 78 2.78 17.89 -20.63
N ILE A 79 2.12 16.74 -20.81
CA ILE A 79 2.18 15.91 -22.01
C ILE A 79 1.48 16.58 -23.19
N GLU A 80 0.30 17.18 -22.99
CA GLU A 80 -0.43 17.96 -23.99
C GLU A 80 0.41 19.14 -24.52
N ALA A 81 1.25 19.73 -23.66
CA ALA A 81 2.23 20.76 -24.03
C ALA A 81 3.48 20.23 -24.78
N GLY A 82 3.47 18.98 -25.27
CA GLY A 82 4.49 18.40 -26.14
C GLY A 82 5.70 17.78 -25.43
N ARG A 83 5.59 17.44 -24.13
CA ARG A 83 6.65 16.76 -23.39
C ARG A 83 6.38 15.25 -23.30
N ASN A 84 7.44 14.43 -23.29
CA ASN A 84 7.32 12.97 -23.24
C ASN A 84 6.55 12.47 -22.01
N VAL A 85 5.81 11.38 -22.22
CA VAL A 85 5.08 10.62 -21.21
C VAL A 85 6.06 10.02 -20.21
N ASP A 86 5.85 10.27 -18.93
CA ASP A 86 6.63 9.66 -17.85
C ASP A 86 6.13 8.22 -17.61
N VAL A 87 7.04 7.27 -17.46
CA VAL A 87 6.72 5.86 -17.20
C VAL A 87 6.02 5.70 -15.85
N ASP A 88 6.28 6.63 -14.91
CA ASP A 88 5.65 6.69 -13.59
C ASP A 88 4.18 7.13 -13.64
N LEU A 89 3.73 7.77 -14.73
CA LEU A 89 2.34 8.20 -14.89
C LEU A 89 1.38 7.02 -15.03
N LEU A 90 1.81 5.93 -15.66
CA LEU A 90 1.00 4.73 -15.82
C LEU A 90 0.83 3.96 -14.51
N ASP A 91 1.87 3.92 -13.69
CA ASP A 91 1.81 3.35 -12.33
C ASP A 91 0.89 4.18 -11.43
N LEU A 92 0.99 5.51 -11.51
CA LEU A 92 0.10 6.43 -10.79
C LEU A 92 -1.38 6.26 -11.18
N LEU A 93 -1.67 6.18 -12.49
CA LEU A 93 -3.00 5.90 -13.00
C LEU A 93 -3.54 4.55 -12.52
N SER A 94 -2.72 3.49 -12.58
CA SER A 94 -3.11 2.16 -12.12
C SER A 94 -3.46 2.14 -10.63
N ARG A 95 -2.73 2.90 -9.80
CA ARG A 95 -2.99 3.02 -8.35
C ARG A 95 -4.31 3.74 -8.07
N ILE A 96 -4.59 4.81 -8.81
CA ILE A 96 -5.85 5.56 -8.66
C ILE A 96 -7.05 4.73 -9.10
N THR A 97 -6.95 4.01 -10.22
CA THR A 97 -8.04 3.14 -10.70
C THR A 97 -8.35 2.04 -9.67
N SER A 98 -7.32 1.37 -9.14
CA SER A 98 -7.50 0.35 -8.11
C SER A 98 -8.13 0.91 -6.83
N ALA A 99 -7.76 2.12 -6.41
CA ALA A 99 -8.37 2.80 -5.27
C ALA A 99 -9.85 3.16 -5.51
N ILE A 100 -10.20 3.62 -6.72
CA ILE A 100 -11.59 3.94 -7.08
C ILE A 100 -12.45 2.67 -7.19
N ASP A 101 -11.92 1.59 -7.76
CA ASP A 101 -12.64 0.32 -7.86
C ASP A 101 -12.93 -0.26 -6.47
N SER A 102 -11.97 -0.18 -5.54
CA SER A 102 -12.18 -0.59 -4.15
C SER A 102 -13.23 0.24 -3.40
N LEU A 103 -13.53 1.47 -3.85
CA LEU A 103 -14.61 2.30 -3.30
C LEU A 103 -15.98 1.98 -3.90
N LYS A 104 -16.05 1.37 -5.09
CA LYS A 104 -17.31 0.97 -5.73
C LYS A 104 -17.83 -0.39 -5.28
N GLU A 105 -16.93 -1.26 -4.80
CA GLU A 105 -17.28 -2.59 -4.27
C GLU A 105 -17.66 -2.57 -2.77
N ALA A 106 -17.71 -1.39 -2.13
CA ALA A 106 -18.06 -1.16 -0.73
C ALA A 106 -19.52 -0.71 -0.52
#